data_AF-A0A4Q7DS43-F1
#
_entry.id   AF-A0A4Q7DS43-F1
#
_cell.length_a   1.000
_cell.length_b   1.000
_cell.length_c   1.000
_cell.angle_alpha   90.00
_cell.angle_beta   90.00
_cell.angle_gamma   90.00
#
_symmetry.space_group_name_H-M   'P 1'
#
loop_
_entity.id
_entity.type
_entity.pdbx_description
1 polymer ?
#
loop_
_entity_poly.entity_id
_entity_poly.type
_entity_poly.pdbx_seq_one_letter_code
_entity_poly.pdbx_strand_id
1 'polypeptide(L)' 'MKFKFKGIAAYEETENNYIGANRDFSLVKEFDSFESAIDYVAAHKGFLLSEDGKSAFNVLTISEIN' A
#
# COMPACT_ATOMS: atom_id res chain seq x y z
N MET A 1 12.09 -4.39 -11.54
CA MET A 1 12.18 -5.11 -10.24
C MET A 1 10.80 -5.17 -9.62
N LYS A 2 10.42 -6.27 -8.96
CA LYS A 2 9.08 -6.42 -8.35
C LYS A 2 9.12 -6.02 -6.87
N PHE A 3 8.15 -5.23 -6.44
CA PHE A 3 8.02 -4.79 -5.06
C PHE A 3 6.67 -5.16 -4.49
N LYS A 4 6.67 -5.73 -3.29
CA LYS A 4 5.48 -5.96 -2.49
C LYS A 4 5.29 -4.80 -1.52
N PHE A 5 4.13 -4.18 -1.58
CA PHE A 5 3.69 -3.15 -0.67
C PHE A 5 2.72 -3.78 0.31
N LYS A 6 2.85 -3.45 1.61
CA LYS A 6 1.86 -3.82 2.62
C LYS A 6 1.38 -2.59 3.37
N GLY A 7 0.13 -2.62 3.80
CA GLY A 7 -0.43 -1.51 4.52
C GLY A 7 -1.79 -1.77 5.14
N ILE A 8 -2.37 -0.69 5.66
CA ILE A 8 -3.68 -0.68 6.33
C ILE A 8 -4.63 0.24 5.56
N ALA A 9 -5.92 -0.12 5.52
CA ALA A 9 -6.95 0.76 4.96
C ALA A 9 -6.97 2.08 5.73
N ALA A 10 -7.03 3.18 5.00
CA ALA A 10 -7.08 4.51 5.60
C ALA A 10 -8.49 4.96 5.99
N TYR A 11 -9.50 4.25 5.50
CA TYR A 11 -10.90 4.51 5.77
C TYR A 11 -11.41 3.37 6.64
N GLU A 12 -11.33 3.56 7.96
CA GLU A 12 -12.07 2.70 8.88
C GLU A 12 -13.56 2.94 8.63
N GLU A 13 -14.30 1.84 8.49
CA GLU A 13 -15.75 1.83 8.31
C GLU A 13 -16.43 2.57 9.48
N THR A 14 -17.69 2.96 9.32
CA THR A 14 -18.52 3.71 10.31
C THR A 14 -18.63 3.07 11.71
N GLU A 15 -18.13 1.85 11.89
CA GLU A 15 -18.05 1.18 13.19
C GLU A 15 -16.59 1.08 13.64
N ASN A 16 -16.30 1.63 14.83
CA ASN A 16 -15.00 1.55 15.51
C ASN A 16 -14.69 0.09 15.88
N ASN A 17 -14.25 -0.71 14.91
CA ASN A 17 -13.65 -2.00 15.18
C ASN A 17 -12.16 -1.77 15.47
N TYR A 18 -11.80 -1.74 16.75
CA TYR A 18 -10.41 -1.76 17.26
C TYR A 18 -9.62 -3.04 16.87
N ILE A 19 -10.14 -3.85 15.94
CA ILE A 19 -9.47 -4.93 15.23
C ILE A 19 -8.88 -4.39 13.89
N GLY A 20 -8.54 -3.09 13.84
CA GLY A 20 -8.22 -2.28 12.65
C GLY A 20 -6.96 -2.64 11.85
N ALA A 21 -6.31 -3.78 12.15
CA ALA A 21 -5.11 -4.23 11.45
C ALA A 21 -5.24 -5.63 10.83
N ASN A 22 -6.46 -6.22 10.76
CA ASN A 22 -6.64 -7.58 10.22
C ASN A 22 -6.84 -7.65 8.70
N ARG A 23 -6.91 -6.52 7.98
CA ARG A 23 -6.89 -6.52 6.52
C ARG A 23 -5.48 -6.16 6.06
N ASP A 24 -4.65 -7.19 5.91
CA ASP A 24 -3.35 -7.09 5.25
C ASP A 24 -3.57 -6.71 3.78
N PHE A 25 -3.63 -5.42 3.48
CA PHE A 25 -3.63 -4.97 2.09
C PHE A 25 -2.23 -5.17 1.55
N SER A 26 -2.13 -5.93 0.45
CA SER A 26 -0.87 -6.06 -0.25
C SER A 26 -1.05 -5.97 -1.75
N LEU A 27 -0.11 -5.27 -2.38
CA LEU A 27 -0.05 -5.09 -3.83
C LEU A 27 1.37 -5.39 -4.30
N VAL A 28 1.51 -6.01 -5.46
CA VAL A 28 2.80 -6.19 -6.13
C VAL A 28 2.84 -5.30 -7.35
N LYS A 29 3.90 -4.50 -7.50
CA LYS A 29 4.10 -3.62 -8.66
C LYS A 29 5.56 -3.58 -9.06
N GLU A 30 5.79 -3.31 -10.35
CA GLU A 30 7.13 -3.24 -10.92
C GLU A 30 7.65 -1.80 -10.98
N PHE A 31 8.91 -1.63 -10.63
CA PHE A 31 9.66 -0.38 -10.67
C PHE A 31 11.08 -0.61 -11.16
N ASP A 32 11.72 0.43 -11.67
CA ASP A 32 13.10 0.37 -12.19
C ASP A 32 14.14 0.25 -11.08
N SER A 33 13.83 0.72 -9.87
CA SER A 33 14.69 0.69 -8.68
C SER A 33 13.87 0.71 -7.37
N PHE A 34 14.53 0.50 -6.23
CA PHE A 34 13.87 0.67 -4.92
C PHE A 34 13.50 2.13 -4.67
N GLU A 35 14.39 3.08 -5.04
CA GLU A 35 14.14 4.51 -4.89
C GLU A 35 12.89 4.95 -5.67
N SER A 36 12.71 4.47 -6.90
CA SER A 36 11.51 4.80 -7.69
C SER A 36 10.22 4.24 -7.08
N ALA A 37 10.28 3.10 -6.37
CA ALA A 37 9.16 2.60 -5.58
C ALA A 37 8.83 3.51 -4.37
N ILE A 38 9.84 4.04 -3.68
CA ILE A 38 9.67 5.00 -2.58
C ILE A 38 9.09 6.32 -3.11
N ASP A 39 9.66 6.87 -4.17
CA ASP A 39 9.24 8.14 -4.77
C ASP A 39 7.80 8.08 -5.24
N TYR A 40 7.38 6.93 -5.81
CA TYR A 40 5.99 6.71 -6.18
C TYR A 40 5.06 6.83 -4.97
N VAL A 41 5.37 6.15 -3.87
CA VAL A 41 4.54 6.21 -2.65
C VAL A 41 4.51 7.63 -2.07
N ALA A 42 5.65 8.33 -2.05
CA ALA A 42 5.75 9.71 -1.58
C ALA A 42 4.92 10.69 -2.43
N ALA A 43 4.97 10.56 -3.76
CA ALA A 43 4.15 11.34 -4.68
C ALA A 43 2.64 11.12 -4.47
N HIS A 44 2.26 9.94 -3.96
CA HIS A 44 0.89 9.58 -3.58
C HIS A 44 0.61 9.77 -2.10
N LYS A 45 1.37 10.63 -1.40
CA LYS A 45 1.17 11.01 0.01
C LYS A 45 1.18 9.81 0.97
N GLY A 46 1.92 8.75 0.65
CA GLY A 46 1.97 7.53 1.46
C GLY A 46 0.93 6.47 1.09
N PHE A 47 0.09 6.71 0.08
CA PHE A 47 -0.99 5.80 -0.30
C PHE A 47 -0.69 4.98 -1.56
N LEU A 48 -1.32 3.82 -1.65
CA LEU A 48 -1.45 3.05 -2.87
C LEU A 48 -2.92 2.80 -3.19
N LEU A 49 -3.28 2.99 -4.46
CA LEU A 49 -4.58 2.64 -5.00
C LEU A 49 -4.60 1.15 -5.39
N SER A 50 -5.74 0.49 -5.18
CA SER A 50 -6.01 -0.83 -5.76
C SER A 50 -6.03 -0.75 -7.29
N GLU A 51 -5.81 -1.89 -7.95
CA GLU A 51 -5.80 -1.96 -9.42
C GLU A 51 -7.11 -1.51 -10.06
N ASP A 52 -8.24 -1.72 -9.38
CA ASP A 52 -9.56 -1.26 -9.82
C ASP A 52 -9.85 0.22 -9.50
N GLY A 53 -8.94 0.90 -8.81
CA GLY A 53 -9.05 2.30 -8.41
C GLY A 53 -10.15 2.58 -7.38
N LYS A 54 -10.78 1.56 -6.79
CA LYS A 54 -11.92 1.72 -5.87
C LYS A 54 -11.52 1.82 -4.41
N SER A 55 -10.28 1.50 -4.07
CA SER A 55 -9.78 1.54 -2.69
C SER A 55 -8.35 2.04 -2.65
N ALA A 56 -7.94 2.53 -1.48
CA ALA A 56 -6.57 2.91 -1.20
C ALA A 56 -6.15 2.44 0.19
N PHE A 57 -4.86 2.18 0.37
CA PHE A 57 -4.28 1.85 1.67
C PHE A 57 -3.01 2.68 1.92
N ASN A 58 -2.77 3.00 3.19
CA ASN A 58 -1.52 3.62 3.63
C ASN A 58 -0.41 2.57 3.62
N VAL A 59 0.67 2.86 2.91
CA VAL A 59 1.83 1.97 2.82
C VAL A 59 2.61 2.00 4.12
N LEU A 60 2.79 0.84 4.73
CA LEU A 60 3.60 0.65 5.93
C LEU A 60 4.97 0.04 5.61
N THR A 61 5.02 -0.89 4.66
CA THR A 61 6.27 -1.52 4.24
C THR A 61 6.35 -1.68 2.72
N ILE A 62 7.57 -1.55 2.20
CA ILE A 62 7.96 -1.83 0.82
C ILE A 62 9.06 -2.89 0.90
N SER A 63 8.95 -3.96 0.12
CA SER A 63 9.97 -5.00 0.06
C SER A 63 10.16 -5.45 -1.38
N GLU A 64 11.41 -5.53 -1.83
CA GLU A 64 11.72 -6.18 -3.10
C GLU A 64 11.41 -7.67 -3.01
N ILE A 65 10.86 -8.22 -4.08
CA ILE A 65 10.60 -9.66 -4.21
C ILE A 65 11.25 -10.15 -5.51
N ASN A 66 11.80 -11.37 -5.43
CA ASN A 66 12.42 -12.06 -6.56
C ASN A 66 11.40 -12.47 -7.62
#